data_AF-A0A2W4JZB9-F1
#
_entry.id   AF-A0A2W4JZB9-F1
#
_cell.length_a   1.000
_cell.length_b   1.000
_cell.length_c   1.000
_cell.angle_alpha   90.00
_cell.angle_beta   90.00
_cell.angle_gamma   90.00
#
_symmetry.space_group_name_H-M   'P 1'
#
loop_
_entity.id
_entity.type
_entity.pdbx_description
1 polymer ?
#
loop_
_entity_poly.entity_id
_entity_poly.type
_entity_poly.pdbx_seq_one_letter_code
_entity_poly.pdbx_strand_id
1 'polypeptide(L)' 'MADLVRISLLYDFYGAFLTEKQREFFELHFFKDWSFGEIAENFGVTRQNVSDVIHRSTAPFY' A
#
# COMPACT_ATOMS: atom_id res chain seq x y z
N MET A 1 11.58 -0.45 -13.30
CA MET A 1 12.59 -1.20 -12.51
C MET A 1 13.16 -0.39 -11.34
N ALA A 2 13.45 0.91 -11.50
CA ALA A 2 13.93 1.74 -10.37
C ALA A 2 12.88 1.95 -9.25
N ASP A 3 11.59 2.03 -9.60
CA ASP A 3 10.53 2.31 -8.61
C ASP A 3 10.23 1.12 -7.69
N LEU A 4 10.23 -0.11 -8.21
CA LEU A 4 10.04 -1.34 -7.43
C LEU A 4 11.15 -1.53 -6.39
N VAL A 5 12.39 -1.17 -6.74
CA VAL A 5 13.53 -1.21 -5.80
C VAL A 5 13.34 -0.18 -4.69
N ARG A 6 12.88 1.04 -5.02
CA ARG A 6 12.59 2.09 -4.04
C ARG A 6 11.44 1.67 -3.11
N ILE A 7 10.36 1.12 -3.66
CA ILE A 7 9.20 0.62 -2.92
C ILE A 7 9.58 -0.55 -2.01
N SER A 8 10.41 -1.48 -2.49
CA SER A 8 10.86 -2.63 -1.69
C SER A 8 11.76 -2.19 -0.53
N LEU A 9 12.67 -1.23 -0.76
CA LEU A 9 13.47 -0.64 0.31
C LEU A 9 12.59 0.09 1.35
N LEU A 10 11.61 0.88 0.89
CA LEU A 10 10.65 1.54 1.78
C LEU A 10 9.87 0.52 2.61
N TYR A 11 9.46 -0.58 2.00
CA TYR A 11 8.78 -1.65 2.68
C TYR A 11 9.69 -2.37 3.70
N ASP A 12 10.96 -2.63 3.37
CA ASP A 12 11.91 -3.29 4.28
C ASP A 12 12.21 -2.43 5.52
N PHE A 13 12.32 -1.11 5.38
CA PHE A 13 12.57 -0.21 6.51
C PHE A 13 11.31 0.13 7.31
N TYR A 14 10.16 0.27 6.66
CA TYR A 14 8.96 0.86 7.27
C TYR A 14 7.78 -0.11 7.38
N GLY A 15 7.83 -1.25 6.71
CA GLY A 15 6.80 -2.28 6.77
C GLY A 15 6.54 -2.76 8.20
N ALA A 16 7.58 -2.79 9.04
CA ALA A 16 7.46 -3.11 10.47
C ALA A 16 6.61 -2.10 11.29
N PHE A 17 6.49 -0.85 10.83
CA PHE A 17 5.67 0.19 11.46
C PHE A 17 4.26 0.29 10.86
N LEU A 18 4.01 -0.39 9.74
CA LEU A 18 2.69 -0.48 9.15
C LEU A 18 1.83 -1.49 9.91
N THR A 19 0.58 -1.12 10.13
CA THR A 19 -0.47 -2.08 10.52
C THR A 19 -0.64 -3.14 9.42
N GLU A 20 -1.16 -4.31 9.79
CA GLU A 20 -1.39 -5.43 8.86
C GLU A 20 -2.18 -4.98 7.61
N LYS A 21 -3.26 -4.20 7.82
CA LYS A 21 -4.09 -3.68 6.72
C LYS A 21 -3.35 -2.70 5.80
N GLN A 22 -2.47 -1.87 6.35
CA GLN A 22 -1.64 -0.95 5.56
C GLN A 22 -0.66 -1.70 4.67
N ARG A 23 -0.01 -2.71 5.25
CA ARG A 23 0.95 -3.58 4.57
C ARG A 23 0.29 -4.36 3.44
N GLU A 24 -0.86 -4.95 3.71
CA GLU A 24 -1.59 -5.76 2.74
C GLU A 24 -2.08 -4.92 1.55
N PHE A 25 -2.61 -3.72 1.79
CA PHE A 25 -3.05 -2.82 0.72
C PHE A 25 -1.85 -2.31 -0.11
N PHE A 26 -0.73 -2.05 0.56
CA PHE A 26 0.52 -1.64 -0.10
C PHE A 26 1.04 -2.75 -1.04
N GLU A 27 1.12 -3.99 -0.57
CA GLU A 27 1.58 -5.12 -1.39
C GLU A 27 0.65 -5.39 -2.57
N LEU A 28 -0.66 -5.37 -2.36
CA LEU A 28 -1.63 -5.57 -3.44
C LEU A 28 -1.47 -4.51 -4.53
N HIS A 29 -1.30 -3.24 -4.13
CA HIS A 29 -1.15 -2.17 -5.10
C HIS A 29 0.20 -2.18 -5.82
N PHE A 30 1.31 -2.29 -5.08
CA PHE A 30 2.65 -2.06 -5.64
C PHE A 30 3.36 -3.34 -6.11
N PHE A 31 2.99 -4.52 -5.62
CA PHE A 31 3.62 -5.79 -6.00
C PHE A 31 2.70 -6.70 -6.83
N LYS A 32 1.38 -6.50 -6.75
CA LYS A 32 0.39 -7.31 -7.48
C LYS A 32 -0.38 -6.51 -8.53
N ASP A 33 -0.09 -5.21 -8.69
CA ASP A 33 -0.72 -4.30 -9.65
C ASP A 33 -2.25 -4.16 -9.49
N TRP A 34 -2.78 -4.38 -8.28
CA TRP A 34 -4.21 -4.17 -8.03
C TRP A 34 -4.53 -2.68 -8.00
N SER A 35 -5.65 -2.32 -8.63
CA SER A 35 -6.24 -1.00 -8.51
C SER A 35 -6.90 -0.81 -7.13
N PHE A 36 -7.07 0.45 -6.73
CA PHE A 36 -7.79 0.76 -5.47
C PHE A 36 -9.25 0.27 -5.50
N GLY A 37 -9.84 0.10 -6.69
CA GLY A 37 -11.19 -0.44 -6.85
C GLY A 37 -11.23 -1.94 -6.53
N GLU A 38 -10.29 -2.71 -7.09
CA GLU A 38 -10.19 -4.15 -6.84
C GLU A 38 -9.88 -4.45 -5.36
N ILE A 39 -9.00 -3.67 -4.74
CA ILE A 39 -8.74 -3.78 -3.30
C ILE A 39 -10.01 -3.41 -2.50
N ALA A 40 -10.71 -2.35 -2.87
CA ALA A 40 -11.93 -1.93 -2.17
C ALA A 40 -13.02 -3.01 -2.22
N GLU A 41 -13.23 -3.60 -3.40
CA GLU A 41 -14.20 -4.68 -3.61
C GLU A 41 -13.83 -5.93 -2.81
N ASN A 42 -12.57 -6.37 -2.87
CA ASN A 42 -12.11 -7.57 -2.17
C ASN A 42 -12.20 -7.46 -0.64
N PHE A 43 -12.02 -6.27 -0.08
CA PHE A 43 -12.06 -6.03 1.36
C PHE A 43 -13.37 -5.44 1.87
N GLY A 44 -14.36 -5.23 1.01
CA GLY A 44 -15.65 -4.62 1.37
C GLY A 44 -15.51 -3.20 1.94
N VAL A 45 -14.53 -2.44 1.47
CA VAL A 45 -14.28 -1.05 1.89
C VAL A 45 -14.49 -0.09 0.72
N THR A 46 -14.42 1.22 0.97
CA THR A 46 -14.49 2.21 -0.10
C THR A 46 -13.14 2.42 -0.77
N ARG A 47 -13.15 2.83 -2.05
CA ARG A 47 -11.92 3.23 -2.76
C ARG A 47 -11.18 4.37 -2.05
N GLN A 48 -11.91 5.27 -1.39
CA GLN A 48 -11.33 6.34 -0.56
C GLN A 48 -10.59 5.77 0.64
N ASN A 49 -11.16 4.76 1.32
CA ASN A 49 -10.49 4.10 2.44
C ASN A 49 -9.15 3.48 2.02
N VAL A 50 -9.12 2.79 0.86
CA VAL A 50 -7.87 2.21 0.30
C VAL A 50 -6.85 3.31 0.00
N SER A 51 -7.28 4.38 -0.67
CA SER A 51 -6.43 5.53 -1.00
C SER A 51 -5.81 6.13 0.28
N ASP A 52 -6.60 6.37 1.32
CA ASP A 52 -6.13 6.96 2.57
C ASP A 52 -5.14 6.05 3.30
N VAL A 53 -5.39 4.74 3.28
CA VAL A 53 -4.52 3.73 3.90
C VAL A 53 -3.17 3.69 3.19
N ILE A 54 -3.16 3.67 1.86
CA ILE A 54 -1.92 3.70 1.06
C ILE A 54 -1.19 5.02 1.29
N HIS A 55 -1.89 6.16 1.26
CA HIS A 55 -1.28 7.47 1.51
C HIS A 55 -0.63 7.55 2.90
N ARG A 56 -1.28 7.03 3.95
CA ARG A 56 -0.67 6.96 5.29
C ARG A 56 0.53 6.02 5.36
N SER A 57 0.52 4.95 4.57
CA SER A 57 1.64 4.01 4.47
C SER A 57 2.84 4.64 3.76
N THR A 58 2.59 5.63 2.89
CA THR A 58 3.62 6.41 2.19
C THR A 58 3.86 7.80 2.77
N ALA A 59 3.09 8.24 3.77
CA ALA A 59 3.16 9.59 4.35
C ALA A 59 4.49 9.94 5.03
N PRO A 60 5.28 8.99 5.58
CA PRO A 60 6.64 9.31 6.01
C PRO A 60 7.57 9.84 4.90
N PHE A 61 7.11 9.83 3.64
CA PHE A 61 7.90 10.13 2.44
C PHE A 61 7.51 11.45 1.74
N TYR A 62 6.75 12.34 2.41
CA TYR A 62 6.50 13.73 1.98
C TYR A 62 7.05 14.74 2.98
#